data_AF-A0A919W8U8-F1
#
_entry.id   AF-A0A919W8U8-F1
#
_cell.length_a   1.000
_cell.length_b   1.000
_cell.length_c   1.000
_cell.angle_alpha   90.00
_cell.angle_beta   90.00
_cell.angle_gamma   90.00
#
_symmetry.space_group_name_H-M   'P 1'
#
loop_
_entity.id
_entity.type
_entity.pdbx_description
1 polymer ?
#
loop_
_entity_poly.entity_id
_entity_poly.type
_entity_poly.pdbx_seq_one_letter_code
_entity_poly.pdbx_strand_id
1 'polypeptide(L)'
;MRLELYGRDGLHEVYYYSGESESIIADHVRDYPGSTFAIVRTEAAPGGFRWEFTTRYAADGSLRLFMIHLFDPADLEIMNLDYVRTGDLRAITKFWYESVDSIGLVFEYQPDGKNVDVTNLEEGESVPFGAVLRALPDPDFYADGFALPPQLAGTSIPSVRDHFEPE
;
A
#
# COMPACT_ATOMS: atom_id res chain seq x y z
N MET A 1 -14.51 10.37 6.25
CA MET A 1 -15.42 9.20 6.21
C MET A 1 -14.89 8.14 7.19
N ARG A 2 -15.76 7.30 7.77
CA ARG A 2 -15.34 6.22 8.69
C ARG A 2 -15.91 4.88 8.22
N LEU A 3 -15.10 3.84 8.23
CA LEU A 3 -15.49 2.46 7.97
C LEU A 3 -15.17 1.60 9.19
N GLU A 4 -16.12 0.79 9.62
CA GLU A 4 -16.01 -0.09 10.78
C GLU A 4 -16.04 -1.55 10.29
N LEU A 5 -15.00 -2.31 10.63
CA LEU A 5 -14.89 -3.73 10.29
C LEU A 5 -15.21 -4.58 11.50
N TYR A 6 -16.20 -5.46 11.35
CA TYR A 6 -16.66 -6.35 12.40
C TYR A 6 -16.20 -7.78 12.14
N GLY A 7 -15.54 -8.36 13.14
CA GLY A 7 -15.22 -9.79 13.20
C GLY A 7 -16.27 -10.57 13.98
N ARG A 8 -15.97 -11.85 14.24
CA ARG A 8 -16.84 -12.75 15.02
C ARG A 8 -17.14 -12.23 16.43
N ASP A 9 -16.17 -11.56 17.05
CA ASP A 9 -16.23 -11.12 18.44
C ASP A 9 -16.58 -9.62 18.59
N GLY A 10 -17.02 -8.97 17.51
CA GLY A 10 -17.41 -7.55 17.49
C GLY A 10 -16.48 -6.69 16.65
N LEU A 11 -16.40 -5.40 16.98
CA LEU A 11 -15.62 -4.42 16.23
C LEU A 11 -14.12 -4.75 16.30
N HIS A 12 -13.49 -4.96 15.15
CA HIS A 12 -12.10 -5.38 15.03
C HIS A 12 -11.16 -4.23 14.63
N GLU A 13 -11.55 -3.47 13.60
CA GLU A 13 -10.73 -2.42 13.03
C GLU A 13 -11.60 -1.25 12.55
N VAL A 14 -11.10 -0.02 12.68
CA VAL A 14 -11.75 1.19 12.17
C VAL A 14 -10.83 1.93 11.21
N TYR A 15 -11.33 2.28 10.03
CA TYR A 15 -10.61 3.09 9.05
C TYR A 15 -11.18 4.51 9.05
N TYR A 16 -10.29 5.49 9.23
CA TYR A 16 -10.58 6.90 9.18
C TYR A 16 -9.99 7.51 7.91
N TYR A 17 -10.85 7.89 6.98
CA TYR A 17 -10.43 8.60 5.76
C TYR A 17 -10.45 10.11 6.06
N SER A 18 -9.28 10.66 6.44
CA SER A 18 -9.11 12.02 6.96
C SER A 18 -7.67 12.54 6.83
N GLY A 19 -7.52 13.86 6.67
CA GLY A 19 -6.23 14.56 6.68
C GLY A 19 -5.70 14.91 8.08
N GLU A 20 -6.47 14.73 9.16
CA GLU A 20 -6.07 15.05 10.54
C GLU A 20 -5.78 13.77 11.34
N SER A 21 -4.70 13.72 12.13
CA SER A 21 -4.27 12.48 12.82
C SER A 21 -4.39 12.50 14.35
N GLU A 22 -3.97 13.57 15.04
CA GLU A 22 -3.85 13.56 16.52
C GLU A 22 -5.20 13.41 17.24
N SER A 23 -6.22 14.18 16.84
CA SER A 23 -7.55 14.12 17.43
C SER A 23 -8.19 12.75 17.23
N ILE A 24 -7.99 12.15 16.06
CA ILE A 24 -8.52 10.82 15.71
C ILE A 24 -7.93 9.74 16.61
N ILE A 25 -6.63 9.78 16.89
CA ILE A 25 -5.97 8.79 17.76
C ILE A 25 -6.58 8.86 19.17
N ALA A 26 -6.64 10.05 19.76
CA ALA A 26 -7.17 10.23 21.11
C ALA A 26 -8.65 9.86 21.22
N ASP A 27 -9.46 10.28 20.25
CA ASP A 27 -10.89 9.95 20.21
C ASP A 27 -11.12 8.46 19.99
N HIS A 28 -10.34 7.79 19.12
CA HIS A 28 -10.47 6.35 18.90
C HIS A 28 -10.17 5.55 20.17
N VAL A 29 -9.05 5.84 20.84
CA VAL A 29 -8.66 5.13 22.08
C VAL A 29 -9.74 5.27 23.16
N ARG A 30 -10.42 6.43 23.21
CA ARG A 30 -11.53 6.67 24.15
C ARG A 30 -12.81 5.92 23.75
N ASP A 31 -13.20 5.99 22.48
CA ASP A 31 -14.53 5.60 22.02
C ASP A 31 -14.61 4.14 21.54
N TYR A 32 -13.46 3.53 21.20
CA TYR A 32 -13.34 2.17 20.65
C TYR A 32 -12.25 1.35 21.36
N PRO A 33 -12.32 1.19 22.69
CA PRO A 33 -11.29 0.48 23.44
C PRO A 33 -11.15 -0.97 22.97
N GLY A 34 -9.91 -1.37 22.67
CA GLY A 34 -9.58 -2.73 22.25
C GLY A 34 -9.66 -2.99 20.74
N SER A 35 -10.15 -2.05 19.93
CA SER A 35 -10.15 -2.15 18.48
C SER A 35 -8.89 -1.51 17.88
N THR A 36 -8.37 -2.07 16.80
CA THR A 36 -7.28 -1.43 16.03
C THR A 36 -7.84 -0.36 15.10
N PHE A 37 -6.99 0.51 14.56
CA PHE A 37 -7.45 1.48 13.58
C PHE A 37 -6.38 1.90 12.59
N ALA A 38 -6.85 2.44 11.47
CA ALA A 38 -6.02 3.00 10.43
C ALA A 38 -6.50 4.42 10.07
N ILE A 39 -5.56 5.31 9.80
CA ILE A 39 -5.83 6.63 9.22
C ILE A 39 -5.36 6.57 7.77
N VAL A 40 -6.27 6.90 6.86
CA VAL A 40 -6.09 6.83 5.42
C VAL A 40 -6.15 8.24 4.84
N ARG A 41 -5.10 8.60 4.10
CA ARG A 41 -5.01 9.86 3.33
C ARG A 41 -4.81 9.53 1.86
N THR A 42 -5.30 10.39 0.99
CA THR A 42 -5.25 10.16 -0.44
C THR A 42 -4.78 11.40 -1.17
N GLU A 43 -3.89 11.24 -2.14
CA GLU A 43 -3.37 12.33 -2.97
C GLU A 43 -3.50 11.98 -4.45
N ALA A 44 -4.05 12.91 -5.23
CA ALA A 44 -4.17 12.73 -6.67
C ALA A 44 -2.78 12.80 -7.33
N ALA A 45 -2.56 11.94 -8.32
CA ALA A 45 -1.36 11.92 -9.14
C ALA A 45 -1.72 12.12 -10.63
N PRO A 46 -0.74 12.49 -11.48
CA PRO A 46 -0.98 12.64 -12.91
C PRO A 46 -1.61 11.40 -13.56
N GLY A 47 -2.36 11.60 -14.65
CA GLY A 47 -2.93 10.49 -15.43
C GLY A 47 -4.13 9.80 -14.80
N GLY A 48 -4.69 10.32 -13.70
CA GLY A 48 -5.81 9.71 -12.99
C GLY A 48 -5.39 8.70 -11.92
N PHE A 49 -4.08 8.56 -11.67
CA PHE A 49 -3.54 7.76 -10.58
C PHE A 49 -3.80 8.44 -9.23
N ARG A 50 -3.72 7.66 -8.14
CA ARG A 50 -3.88 8.15 -6.77
C ARG A 50 -2.90 7.44 -5.84
N TRP A 51 -2.24 8.22 -5.00
CA TRP A 51 -1.50 7.69 -3.85
C TRP A 51 -2.45 7.57 -2.66
N GLU A 52 -2.34 6.48 -1.91
CA GLU A 52 -3.01 6.29 -0.63
C GLU A 52 -1.98 5.99 0.46
N PHE A 53 -2.11 6.68 1.58
CA PHE A 53 -1.22 6.59 2.72
C PHE A 53 -2.01 6.03 3.88
N THR A 54 -1.61 4.85 4.35
CA THR A 54 -2.29 4.16 5.44
C THR A 54 -1.35 4.07 6.63
N THR A 55 -1.71 4.74 7.73
CA THR A 55 -1.03 4.59 9.02
C THR A 55 -1.87 3.72 9.94
N ARG A 56 -1.34 2.57 10.36
CA ARG A 56 -2.03 1.65 11.27
C ARG A 56 -1.55 1.80 12.70
N TYR A 57 -2.50 1.72 13.63
CA TYR A 57 -2.32 1.87 15.06
C TYR A 57 -2.92 0.67 15.80
N ALA A 58 -2.31 0.30 16.92
CA ALA A 58 -2.89 -0.62 17.87
C ALA A 58 -3.99 0.07 18.69
N ALA A 59 -4.74 -0.73 19.45
CA ALA A 59 -5.87 -0.24 20.24
C ALA A 59 -5.50 0.76 21.35
N ASP A 60 -4.24 0.82 21.74
CA ASP A 60 -3.71 1.80 22.70
C ASP A 60 -3.23 3.10 22.03
N GLY A 61 -3.41 3.22 20.70
CA GLY A 61 -2.92 4.35 19.91
C GLY A 61 -1.46 4.22 19.50
N SER A 62 -0.77 3.13 19.85
CA SER A 62 0.63 2.95 19.43
C SER A 62 0.72 2.63 17.94
N LEU A 63 1.59 3.35 17.25
CA LEU A 63 1.87 3.17 15.83
C LEU A 63 2.38 1.75 15.52
N ARG A 64 1.89 1.13 14.45
CA ARG A 64 2.27 -0.24 14.04
C ARG A 64 3.00 -0.29 12.71
N LEU A 65 2.45 0.37 11.70
CA LEU A 65 2.89 0.23 10.31
C LEU A 65 2.49 1.48 9.52
N PHE A 66 3.28 1.79 8.49
CA PHE A 66 2.87 2.68 7.40
C PHE A 66 2.92 1.94 6.08
N MET A 67 1.94 2.21 5.24
CA MET A 67 1.87 1.69 3.88
C MET A 67 1.62 2.86 2.92
N ILE A 68 2.24 2.81 1.75
CA ILE A 68 1.95 3.71 0.63
C ILE A 68 1.50 2.85 -0.53
N HIS A 69 0.30 3.12 -1.03
CA HIS A 69 -0.31 2.40 -2.13
C HIS A 69 -0.40 3.32 -3.35
N LEU A 70 -0.15 2.77 -4.54
CA LEU A 70 -0.47 3.41 -5.81
C LEU A 70 -1.68 2.74 -6.41
N PHE A 71 -2.70 3.53 -6.68
CA PHE A 71 -3.88 3.13 -7.43
C PHE A 71 -3.84 3.66 -8.85
N ASP A 72 -4.23 2.82 -9.80
CA ASP A 72 -4.40 3.20 -11.19
C ASP A 72 -5.74 3.94 -11.43
N PRO A 73 -6.01 4.45 -12.65
CA PRO A 73 -7.27 5.15 -12.95
C PRO A 73 -8.53 4.28 -12.88
N ALA A 74 -8.40 2.96 -12.75
CA ALA A 74 -9.50 2.02 -12.54
C ALA A 74 -9.68 1.65 -11.06
N ASP A 75 -9.00 2.36 -10.14
CA ASP A 75 -8.96 2.11 -8.70
C ASP A 75 -8.39 0.72 -8.33
N LEU A 76 -7.50 0.17 -9.16
CA LEU A 76 -6.74 -1.04 -8.82
C LEU A 76 -5.42 -0.65 -8.12
N GLU A 77 -5.14 -1.31 -6.99
CA GLU A 77 -3.85 -1.17 -6.30
C GLU A 77 -2.75 -1.87 -7.12
N ILE A 78 -1.87 -1.11 -7.76
CA ILE A 78 -0.82 -1.66 -8.62
C ILE A 78 0.55 -1.70 -7.94
N MET A 79 0.71 -1.00 -6.82
CA MET A 79 1.95 -0.97 -6.04
C MET A 79 1.66 -0.71 -4.56
N ASN A 80 2.39 -1.41 -3.70
CA ASN A 80 2.43 -1.21 -2.26
C ASN A 80 3.87 -1.04 -1.78
N LEU A 81 4.11 -0.10 -0.87
CA LEU A 81 5.36 0.06 -0.13
C LEU A 81 5.08 -0.10 1.36
N ASP A 82 5.65 -1.14 1.96
CA ASP A 82 5.51 -1.41 3.39
C ASP A 82 6.68 -0.81 4.17
N TYR A 83 6.40 0.01 5.17
CA TYR A 83 7.41 0.59 6.05
C TYR A 83 7.26 0.08 7.48
N VAL A 84 8.37 -0.26 8.12
CA VAL A 84 8.37 -0.52 9.56
C VAL A 84 8.15 0.77 10.36
N ARG A 85 7.84 0.63 11.64
CA ARG A 85 7.59 1.76 12.57
C ARG A 85 8.70 2.83 12.56
N THR A 86 9.95 2.46 12.30
CA THR A 86 11.08 3.40 12.23
C THR A 86 11.09 4.27 10.98
N GLY A 87 10.18 4.00 10.02
CA GLY A 87 10.12 4.68 8.73
C GLY A 87 11.04 4.04 7.67
N ASP A 88 11.69 2.93 7.99
CA ASP A 88 12.51 2.19 7.02
C ASP A 88 11.62 1.34 6.12
N LEU A 89 11.91 1.36 4.81
CA LEU A 89 11.22 0.53 3.82
C LEU A 89 11.55 -0.95 4.07
N ARG A 90 10.51 -1.77 4.17
CA ARG A 90 10.60 -3.22 4.41
C ARG A 90 10.47 -4.02 3.13
N ALA A 91 9.50 -3.69 2.29
CA ALA A 91 9.19 -4.42 1.07
C ALA A 91 8.45 -3.51 0.09
N ILE A 92 8.57 -3.86 -1.19
CA ILE A 92 7.75 -3.29 -2.25
C ILE A 92 7.03 -4.45 -2.91
N THR A 93 5.72 -4.31 -3.13
CA THR A 93 4.91 -5.27 -3.88
C THR A 93 4.30 -4.57 -5.08
N LYS A 94 4.29 -5.22 -6.24
CA LYS A 94 3.55 -4.76 -7.42
C LYS A 94 2.59 -5.83 -7.87
N PHE A 95 1.46 -5.38 -8.40
CA PHE A 95 0.39 -6.26 -8.83
C PHE A 95 0.20 -6.12 -10.34
N TRP A 96 0.02 -7.25 -11.01
CA TRP A 96 -0.49 -7.28 -12.37
C TRP A 96 -1.84 -7.99 -12.38
N TYR A 97 -2.80 -7.35 -13.05
CA TYR A 97 -4.17 -7.80 -13.14
C TYR A 97 -4.45 -8.34 -14.54
N GLU A 98 -5.04 -9.53 -14.61
CA GLU A 98 -5.58 -10.10 -15.84
C GLU A 98 -6.90 -9.44 -16.22
N SER A 99 -7.65 -9.05 -15.19
CA SER A 99 -8.90 -8.30 -15.28
C SER A 99 -9.12 -7.52 -13.99
N VAL A 100 -10.11 -6.63 -13.97
CA VAL A 100 -10.44 -5.79 -12.79
C VAL A 100 -10.67 -6.62 -11.52
N ASP A 101 -11.14 -7.87 -11.65
CA ASP A 101 -11.46 -8.74 -10.53
C ASP A 101 -10.42 -9.87 -10.31
N SER A 102 -9.29 -9.87 -11.03
CA SER A 102 -8.31 -10.96 -10.98
C SER A 102 -6.87 -10.46 -11.06
N ILE A 103 -6.14 -10.65 -9.96
CA ILE A 103 -4.69 -10.51 -9.93
C ILE A 103 -4.09 -11.77 -10.55
N GLY A 104 -3.31 -11.61 -11.62
CA GLY A 104 -2.56 -12.72 -12.21
C GLY A 104 -1.20 -12.90 -11.54
N LEU A 105 -0.44 -11.82 -11.37
CA LEU A 105 0.94 -11.89 -10.87
C LEU A 105 1.17 -10.91 -9.71
N VAL A 106 1.94 -11.37 -8.73
CA VAL A 106 2.47 -10.55 -7.62
C VAL A 106 3.98 -10.51 -7.74
N PHE A 107 4.55 -9.31 -7.79
CA PHE A 107 6.00 -9.09 -7.84
C PHE A 107 6.45 -8.57 -6.48
N GLU A 108 7.39 -9.27 -5.85
CA GLU A 108 7.99 -8.86 -4.59
C GLU A 108 9.40 -8.31 -4.82
N TYR A 109 9.72 -7.20 -4.18
CA TYR A 109 11.03 -6.56 -4.26
C TYR A 109 11.60 -6.26 -2.87
N GLN A 110 12.92 -6.33 -2.78
CA GLN A 110 13.68 -5.85 -1.63
C GLN A 110 13.61 -4.32 -1.49
N PRO A 111 13.95 -3.76 -0.32
CA PRO A 111 14.06 -2.32 -0.12
C PRO A 111 15.05 -1.61 -1.04
N ASP A 112 15.94 -2.34 -1.72
CA ASP A 112 16.86 -1.79 -2.72
C ASP A 112 16.28 -1.79 -4.15
N GLY A 113 15.02 -2.21 -4.32
CA GLY A 113 14.32 -2.24 -5.60
C GLY A 113 14.52 -3.53 -6.40
N LYS A 114 15.35 -4.48 -5.94
CA LYS A 114 15.57 -5.73 -6.68
C LYS A 114 14.43 -6.72 -6.47
N ASN A 115 13.94 -7.29 -7.57
CA ASN A 115 12.95 -8.36 -7.52
C ASN A 115 13.52 -9.59 -6.81
N VAL A 116 12.71 -10.18 -5.94
CA VAL A 116 13.04 -11.41 -5.20
C VAL A 116 12.13 -12.58 -5.53
N ASP A 117 10.88 -12.31 -5.87
CA ASP A 117 9.93 -13.33 -6.30
C ASP A 117 8.91 -12.75 -7.29
N VAL A 118 8.36 -13.64 -8.11
CA VAL A 118 7.13 -13.38 -8.83
C VAL A 118 6.22 -14.57 -8.63
N THR A 119 5.06 -14.37 -8.03
CA THR A 119 4.07 -15.43 -7.81
C THR A 119 2.96 -15.33 -8.85
N ASN A 120 2.68 -16.42 -9.56
CA ASN A 120 1.42 -16.61 -10.28
C ASN A 120 0.34 -17.01 -9.27
N LEU A 121 -0.65 -16.15 -9.05
CA LEU A 121 -1.70 -16.41 -8.05
C LEU A 121 -2.70 -17.46 -8.48
N GLU A 122 -2.93 -17.66 -9.79
CA GLU A 122 -3.82 -18.71 -10.27
C GLU A 122 -3.24 -20.10 -9.97
N GLU A 123 -1.94 -20.25 -10.23
CA GLU A 123 -1.22 -21.52 -10.03
C GLU A 123 -0.69 -21.68 -8.60
N GLY A 124 -0.51 -20.58 -7.87
CA GLY A 124 0.09 -20.56 -6.53
C GLY A 124 1.60 -20.84 -6.54
N GLU A 125 2.28 -20.56 -7.65
CA GLU A 125 3.68 -20.94 -7.87
C GLU A 125 4.56 -19.74 -8.23
N SER A 126 5.83 -19.81 -7.83
CA SER A 126 6.85 -18.83 -8.23
C SER A 126 7.26 -19.04 -9.69
N VAL A 127 7.27 -17.96 -10.47
CA VAL A 127 7.62 -17.97 -11.89
C VAL A 127 8.89 -17.15 -12.16
N PRO A 128 9.71 -17.52 -13.17
CA PRO A 128 10.95 -16.79 -13.45
C PRO A 128 10.67 -15.35 -13.91
N PHE A 129 11.17 -14.36 -13.15
CA PHE A 129 11.00 -12.93 -13.43
C PHE A 129 11.25 -12.54 -14.90
N GLY A 130 12.39 -12.93 -15.47
CA GLY A 130 12.73 -12.57 -16.85
C GLY A 130 11.88 -13.25 -17.93
N ALA A 131 11.18 -14.34 -17.60
CA ALA A 131 10.25 -15.00 -18.53
C ALA A 131 8.94 -14.22 -18.63
N VAL A 132 8.40 -13.78 -17.50
CA VAL A 132 7.13 -13.05 -17.43
C VAL A 132 7.27 -11.58 -17.80
N LEU A 133 8.38 -10.93 -17.42
CA LEU A 133 8.57 -9.48 -17.60
C LEU A 133 8.30 -9.04 -19.04
N ARG A 134 8.83 -9.78 -20.03
CA ARG A 134 8.70 -9.46 -21.46
C ARG A 134 7.29 -9.65 -22.02
N ALA A 135 6.42 -10.36 -21.32
CA ALA A 135 5.05 -10.62 -21.74
C ALA A 135 4.07 -9.58 -21.19
N LEU A 136 4.51 -8.73 -20.24
CA LEU A 136 3.67 -7.71 -19.63
C LEU A 136 3.42 -6.53 -20.59
N PRO A 137 2.25 -5.86 -20.48
CA PRO A 137 1.97 -4.66 -21.26
C PRO A 137 2.93 -3.50 -20.99
N ASP A 138 3.46 -3.39 -19.77
CA ASP A 138 4.39 -2.35 -19.33
C ASP A 138 5.58 -2.97 -18.58
N PRO A 139 6.55 -3.56 -19.29
CA PRO A 139 7.67 -4.25 -18.66
C PRO A 139 8.56 -3.30 -17.83
N ASP A 140 8.65 -2.02 -18.19
CA ASP A 140 9.53 -1.06 -17.52
C ASP A 140 9.03 -0.76 -16.09
N PHE A 141 7.71 -0.71 -15.89
CA PHE A 141 7.13 -0.57 -14.55
C PHE A 141 7.50 -1.73 -13.62
N TYR A 142 7.62 -2.97 -14.11
CA TYR A 142 7.97 -4.13 -13.28
C TYR A 142 9.47 -4.42 -13.21
N ALA A 143 10.29 -3.75 -14.02
CA ALA A 143 11.73 -4.00 -14.11
C ALA A 143 12.49 -3.70 -12.80
N ASP A 144 12.00 -2.74 -12.03
CA ASP A 144 12.57 -2.30 -10.75
C ASP A 144 11.45 -1.96 -9.75
N GLY A 145 11.70 -2.20 -8.46
CA GLY A 145 10.73 -1.93 -7.40
C GLY A 145 10.28 -0.47 -7.35
N PHE A 146 11.14 0.50 -7.70
CA PHE A 146 10.83 1.92 -7.66
C PHE A 146 10.37 2.49 -9.02
N ALA A 147 10.38 1.69 -10.08
CA ALA A 147 9.86 2.14 -11.36
C ALA A 147 8.38 2.53 -11.25
N LEU A 148 8.00 3.63 -11.89
CA LEU A 148 6.63 4.14 -11.92
C LEU A 148 6.04 3.98 -13.32
N PRO A 149 4.70 3.90 -13.44
CA PRO A 149 4.03 3.90 -14.74
C PRO A 149 4.44 5.13 -15.57
N PRO A 150 4.47 5.05 -16.91
CA PRO A 150 4.91 6.13 -17.79
C PRO A 150 4.23 7.48 -17.55
N GLN A 151 2.96 7.48 -17.12
CA GLN A 151 2.19 8.68 -16.81
C GLN A 151 2.70 9.42 -15.56
N LEU A 152 3.41 8.70 -14.69
CA LEU A 152 4.09 9.22 -13.50
C LEU A 152 5.59 9.38 -13.72
N ALA A 153 6.08 9.17 -14.94
CA ALA A 153 7.49 9.36 -15.27
C ALA A 153 7.94 10.79 -14.95
N GLY A 154 9.02 10.92 -14.16
CA GLY A 154 9.54 12.21 -13.71
C GLY A 154 8.91 12.75 -12.42
N THR A 155 7.96 12.02 -11.83
CA THR A 155 7.53 12.22 -10.44
C THR A 155 8.36 11.35 -9.48
N SER A 156 8.31 11.65 -8.19
CA SER A 156 8.87 10.81 -7.13
C SER A 156 7.77 10.01 -6.44
N ILE A 157 8.11 8.80 -6.00
CA ILE A 157 7.31 8.11 -4.97
C ILE A 157 7.26 9.02 -3.73
N PRO A 158 6.08 9.31 -3.18
CA PRO A 158 5.94 10.11 -1.96
C PRO A 158 6.76 9.55 -0.79
N SER A 159 7.36 10.43 0.02
CA SER A 159 8.10 9.99 1.20
C SER A 159 7.15 9.78 2.37
N VAL A 160 7.32 8.70 3.13
CA VAL A 160 6.61 8.53 4.42
C VAL A 160 6.88 9.72 5.36
N ARG A 161 8.05 10.36 5.26
CA ARG A 161 8.42 11.52 6.10
C ARG A 161 7.65 12.79 5.78
N ASP A 162 7.14 12.92 4.56
CA ASP A 162 6.32 14.08 4.19
C ASP A 162 4.94 14.02 4.85
N HIS A 163 4.56 12.83 5.35
CA HIS A 163 3.25 12.56 5.96
C HIS A 163 3.36 12.11 7.43
N PHE A 164 4.57 11.99 7.96
CA PHE A 164 4.86 11.55 9.32
C PHE A 164 6.15 12.18 9.86
N GLU A 165 6.05 12.84 11.03
CA GLU A 165 7.21 13.20 11.84
C GLU A 165 7.43 12.10 12.88
N PRO A 166 8.50 11.28 12.79
CA PRO A 166 8.87 10.40 13.89
C PRO A 166 9.30 11.24 15.10
N GLU A 167 8.73 10.93 16.27
CA GLU A 167 9.18 11.44 17.57
C GLU A 167 10.65 11.09 17.88
#